data_AF-A0AA47LR59-F1
#
_entry.id   AF-A0AA47LR59-F1
#
_cell.length_a   1.000
_cell.length_b   1.000
_cell.length_c   1.000
_cell.angle_alpha   90.00
_cell.angle_beta   90.00
_cell.angle_gamma   90.00
#
_symmetry.space_group_name_H-M   'P 1'
#
loop_
_entity.id
_entity.type
_entity.pdbx_description
1 polymer ?
#
loop_
_entity_poly.entity_id
_entity_poly.type
_entity_poly.pdbx_seq_one_letter_code
_entity_poly.pdbx_strand_id
1 'polypeptide(L)'
;MIEWYGCMRFNYLKSIKILSSRLLKDFDLINEMHQLVYKSADMQSIKLGAMNFMSSFSSMLVMFLPIKVFLLLSGASHLKILTKFQEDYGNAAYFSFLISFTLLVYLFNIFLQLYISRTEKLNKNSLDSDWYRTKYGKYGKEFVKYAFKTYSGLIGDIMLVCMSIVLFVFISPIFSLFFILSQITYLIIAKYFIFTDNKYDFLGRLHLDVNQANTLLSGTFFLVIFSSLLVSYNISSMSAGGAILVLLLSRIANNAMKSILNKIYAIKKKLKRL
;
A
#
# COMPACT_ATOMS: atom_id res chain seq x y z
N MET A 1 -19.92 -2.69 43.34
CA MET A 1 -18.64 -2.59 42.62
C MET A 1 -18.11 -4.02 42.53
N ILE A 2 -17.77 -4.52 41.33
CA ILE A 2 -17.53 -5.95 40.97
C ILE A 2 -18.78 -6.68 40.42
N GLU A 3 -19.26 -6.27 39.24
CA GLU A 3 -20.18 -7.09 38.42
C GLU A 3 -19.96 -6.86 36.90
N TRP A 4 -18.70 -6.64 36.49
CA TRP A 4 -18.34 -6.43 35.07
C TRP A 4 -17.49 -7.56 34.45
N TYR A 5 -17.25 -8.66 35.16
CA TYR A 5 -16.38 -9.75 34.69
C TYR A 5 -17.12 -10.94 34.04
N GLY A 6 -18.45 -10.92 33.97
CA GLY A 6 -19.25 -12.09 33.57
C GLY A 6 -19.52 -12.29 32.07
N CYS A 7 -19.25 -11.33 31.19
CA CYS A 7 -19.77 -11.37 29.80
C CYS A 7 -18.70 -11.15 28.70
N MET A 8 -17.52 -11.76 28.86
CA MET A 8 -16.54 -11.87 27.76
C MET A 8 -15.98 -13.28 27.65
N ARG A 9 -16.85 -14.29 27.51
CA ARG A 9 -16.46 -15.51 26.79
C ARG A 9 -16.32 -15.14 25.32
N PHE A 10 -15.18 -14.55 24.97
CA PHE A 10 -14.74 -14.33 23.60
C PHE A 10 -14.63 -15.71 22.95
N ASN A 11 -15.70 -16.10 22.26
CA ASN A 11 -15.71 -17.36 21.54
C ASN A 11 -14.83 -17.15 20.31
N TYR A 12 -13.51 -17.35 20.46
CA TYR A 12 -12.48 -17.06 19.46
C TYR A 12 -12.85 -17.61 18.08
N LEU A 13 -13.40 -18.82 18.04
CA LEU A 13 -13.90 -19.47 16.82
C LEU A 13 -15.01 -18.67 16.11
N LYS A 14 -15.92 -18.05 16.86
CA LYS A 14 -16.99 -17.20 16.30
C LYS A 14 -16.41 -15.91 15.72
N SER A 15 -15.45 -15.29 16.41
CA SER A 15 -14.77 -14.07 15.92
C SER A 15 -13.96 -14.34 14.65
N ILE A 16 -13.24 -15.46 14.59
CA ILE A 16 -12.49 -15.89 13.39
C ILE A 16 -13.44 -16.14 12.22
N LYS A 17 -14.57 -16.83 12.44
CA LYS A 17 -15.58 -17.09 11.41
C LYS A 17 -16.22 -15.80 10.86
N ILE A 18 -16.46 -14.82 11.72
CA ILE A 18 -16.97 -13.50 11.31
C ILE A 18 -15.93 -12.76 10.47
N LEU A 19 -14.66 -12.80 10.88
CA LEU A 19 -13.57 -12.14 10.16
C LEU A 19 -13.36 -12.75 8.76
N SER A 20 -13.32 -14.08 8.67
CA SER A 20 -13.15 -14.79 7.39
C SER A 20 -14.31 -14.53 6.42
N SER A 21 -15.55 -14.58 6.90
CA SER A 21 -16.73 -14.23 6.09
C SER A 21 -16.66 -12.80 5.54
N ARG A 22 -16.11 -11.85 6.29
CA ARG A 22 -15.96 -10.46 5.83
C ARG A 22 -14.83 -10.27 4.84
N LEU A 23 -13.71 -10.98 5.03
CA LEU A 23 -12.65 -11.04 4.04
C LEU A 23 -13.19 -11.57 2.71
N LEU A 24 -13.99 -12.64 2.72
CA LEU A 24 -14.64 -13.18 1.53
C LEU A 24 -15.56 -12.15 0.86
N LYS A 25 -16.38 -11.42 1.64
CA LYS A 25 -17.21 -10.33 1.09
C LYS A 25 -16.40 -9.20 0.45
N ASP A 26 -15.19 -8.93 0.95
CA ASP A 26 -14.28 -7.96 0.32
C ASP A 26 -13.74 -8.47 -1.02
N PHE A 27 -13.40 -9.76 -1.10
CA PHE A 27 -13.03 -10.40 -2.35
C PHE A 27 -14.17 -10.39 -3.36
N ASP A 28 -15.39 -10.69 -2.93
CA ASP A 28 -16.59 -10.63 -3.78
C ASP A 28 -16.81 -9.22 -4.33
N LEU A 29 -16.66 -8.20 -3.48
CA LEU A 29 -16.74 -6.79 -3.89
C LEU A 29 -15.65 -6.43 -4.91
N ILE A 30 -14.40 -6.84 -4.67
CA ILE A 30 -13.28 -6.61 -5.60
C ILE A 30 -13.57 -7.27 -6.96
N ASN A 31 -14.10 -8.49 -6.95
CA ASN A 31 -14.47 -9.21 -8.17
C ASN A 31 -15.67 -8.55 -8.89
N GLU A 32 -16.65 -8.04 -8.16
CA GLU A 32 -17.74 -7.28 -8.75
C GLU A 32 -17.24 -5.98 -9.41
N MET A 33 -16.37 -5.24 -8.72
CA MET A 33 -15.76 -4.03 -9.30
C MET A 33 -14.92 -4.36 -10.53
N HIS A 34 -14.21 -5.49 -10.53
CA HIS A 34 -13.52 -6.00 -11.71
C HIS A 34 -14.50 -6.20 -12.88
N GLN A 35 -15.61 -6.90 -12.65
CA GLN A 35 -16.62 -7.14 -13.69
C GLN A 35 -17.24 -5.83 -14.20
N LEU A 36 -17.60 -4.92 -13.31
CA LEU A 36 -18.19 -3.62 -13.67
C LEU A 36 -17.23 -2.81 -14.55
N VAL A 37 -15.97 -2.73 -14.15
CA VAL A 37 -14.99 -1.85 -14.77
C VAL A 37 -14.40 -2.45 -16.05
N TYR A 38 -14.04 -3.73 -16.00
CA TYR A 38 -13.36 -4.39 -17.12
C TYR A 38 -14.35 -4.95 -18.13
N LYS A 39 -15.42 -5.63 -17.69
CA LYS A 39 -16.36 -6.29 -18.62
C LYS A 39 -17.48 -5.37 -19.09
N SER A 40 -18.04 -4.54 -18.20
CA SER A 40 -19.19 -3.70 -18.57
C SER A 40 -18.78 -2.35 -19.14
N ALA A 41 -17.68 -1.75 -18.68
CA ALA A 41 -17.23 -0.42 -19.09
C ALA A 41 -15.98 -0.42 -20.00
N ASP A 42 -15.44 -1.60 -20.32
CA ASP A 42 -14.23 -1.81 -21.16
C ASP A 42 -13.02 -0.92 -20.78
N MET A 43 -12.88 -0.64 -19.49
CA MET A 43 -11.78 0.20 -19.02
C MET A 43 -10.54 -0.62 -18.68
N GLN A 44 -9.39 -0.13 -19.11
CA GLN A 44 -8.07 -0.73 -18.84
C GLN A 44 -7.58 -0.48 -17.40
N SER A 45 -8.33 -0.98 -16.42
CA SER A 45 -8.06 -0.80 -14.98
C SER A 45 -6.74 -1.43 -14.52
N ILE A 46 -6.37 -2.58 -15.07
CA ILE A 46 -5.11 -3.27 -14.76
C ILE A 46 -3.91 -2.42 -15.23
N LYS A 47 -3.98 -1.86 -16.44
CA LYS A 47 -2.90 -1.01 -16.99
C LYS A 47 -2.72 0.25 -16.14
N LEU A 48 -3.82 0.90 -15.77
CA LEU A 48 -3.76 2.08 -14.89
C LEU A 48 -3.26 1.71 -13.48
N GLY A 49 -3.66 0.55 -12.96
CA GLY A 49 -3.16 0.02 -11.68
C GLY A 49 -1.65 -0.24 -11.70
N ALA A 50 -1.14 -0.86 -12.76
CA ALA A 50 0.30 -1.08 -12.94
C ALA A 50 1.07 0.25 -13.02
N MET A 51 0.50 1.27 -13.68
CA MET A 51 1.10 2.60 -13.72
C MET A 51 1.10 3.29 -12.35
N ASN A 52 0.00 3.20 -11.59
CA ASN A 52 -0.05 3.70 -10.22
C ASN A 52 0.99 3.02 -9.31
N PHE A 53 1.16 1.71 -9.47
CA PHE A 53 2.24 0.95 -8.82
C PHE A 53 3.61 1.51 -9.20
N MET A 54 3.91 1.63 -10.51
CA MET A 54 5.19 2.13 -11.00
C MET A 54 5.49 3.56 -10.54
N SER A 55 4.48 4.43 -10.48
CA SER A 55 4.64 5.79 -9.97
C SER A 55 4.93 5.79 -8.46
N SER A 56 4.25 4.96 -7.68
CA SER A 56 4.52 4.82 -6.24
C SER A 56 5.93 4.27 -5.98
N PHE A 57 6.35 3.27 -6.76
CA PHE A 57 7.68 2.68 -6.67
C PHE A 57 8.78 3.66 -7.13
N SER A 58 8.56 4.37 -8.23
CA SER A 58 9.51 5.39 -8.71
C SER A 58 9.64 6.55 -7.71
N SER A 59 8.54 7.01 -7.13
CA SER A 59 8.54 8.01 -6.07
C SER A 59 9.35 7.57 -4.84
N MET A 60 9.30 6.27 -4.49
CA MET A 60 10.17 5.71 -3.46
C MET A 60 11.65 5.82 -3.83
N LEU A 61 12.02 5.43 -5.05
CA LEU A 61 13.41 5.50 -5.50
C LEU A 61 13.92 6.93 -5.51
N VAL A 62 13.08 7.89 -5.93
CA VAL A 62 13.37 9.32 -5.86
C VAL A 62 13.66 9.78 -4.43
N MET A 63 12.95 9.26 -3.43
CA MET A 63 13.22 9.60 -2.02
C MET A 63 14.49 8.92 -1.49
N PHE A 64 14.78 7.69 -1.93
CA PHE A 64 15.91 6.90 -1.45
C PHE A 64 17.26 7.32 -2.05
N LEU A 65 17.28 7.65 -3.35
CA LEU A 65 18.52 7.92 -4.09
C LEU A 65 19.34 9.07 -3.48
N PRO A 66 18.76 10.26 -3.20
CA PRO A 66 19.51 11.34 -2.57
C PRO A 66 20.13 10.91 -1.23
N ILE A 67 19.36 10.21 -0.38
CA ILE A 67 19.84 9.73 0.93
C ILE A 67 21.03 8.79 0.75
N LYS A 68 20.94 7.85 -0.20
CA LYS A 68 22.04 6.92 -0.46
C LYS A 68 23.27 7.63 -1.01
N VAL A 69 23.11 8.62 -1.88
CA VAL A 69 24.22 9.45 -2.37
C VAL A 69 24.90 10.18 -1.21
N PHE A 70 24.13 10.76 -0.28
CA PHE A 70 24.68 11.41 0.92
C PHE A 70 25.41 10.42 1.85
N LEU A 71 24.91 9.20 2.03
CA LEU A 71 25.58 8.19 2.86
C LEU A 71 26.86 7.64 2.22
N LEU A 72 26.89 7.57 0.89
CA LEU A 72 28.10 7.23 0.13
C LEU A 72 29.15 8.35 0.25
N LEU A 73 28.71 9.62 0.18
CA LEU A 73 29.56 10.79 0.42
C LEU A 73 30.14 10.80 1.84
N SER A 74 29.40 10.34 2.84
CA SER A 74 29.87 10.31 4.24
C SER A 74 30.79 9.11 4.57
N GLY A 75 31.15 8.28 3.59
CA GLY A 75 32.04 7.12 3.79
C GLY A 75 31.44 5.95 4.58
N ALA A 76 30.12 5.98 4.86
CA ALA A 76 29.49 5.06 5.80
C ALA A 76 29.12 3.69 5.20
N SER A 77 29.08 3.56 3.87
CA SER A 77 28.79 2.26 3.24
C SER A 77 29.30 2.18 1.81
N HIS A 78 30.43 1.52 1.60
CA HIS A 78 30.98 1.23 0.28
C HIS A 78 30.35 -0.05 -0.30
N LEU A 79 29.58 0.06 -1.38
CA LEU A 79 29.14 -1.11 -2.15
C LEU A 79 30.30 -1.56 -3.06
N LYS A 80 30.71 -2.83 -2.98
CA LYS A 80 31.86 -3.39 -3.74
C LYS A 80 31.83 -3.13 -5.25
N ILE A 81 30.65 -2.97 -5.85
CA ILE A 81 30.47 -2.67 -7.28
C ILE A 81 30.73 -1.19 -7.57
N LEU A 82 30.29 -0.30 -6.68
CA LEU A 82 30.44 1.14 -6.81
C LEU A 82 31.85 1.60 -6.42
N THR A 83 32.55 0.87 -5.54
CA THR A 83 33.96 1.15 -5.23
C THR A 83 34.89 0.87 -6.39
N LYS A 84 34.67 -0.22 -7.14
CA LYS A 84 35.44 -0.48 -8.37
C LYS A 84 35.27 0.65 -9.37
N PHE A 85 34.04 1.15 -9.54
CA PHE A 85 33.77 2.29 -10.42
C PHE A 85 34.41 3.59 -9.93
N GLN A 86 34.46 3.79 -8.60
CA GLN A 86 35.15 4.93 -7.98
C GLN A 86 36.67 4.86 -8.16
N GLU A 87 37.26 3.67 -8.05
CA GLU A 87 38.68 3.40 -8.28
C GLU A 87 39.06 3.60 -9.76
N ASP A 88 38.21 3.14 -10.69
CA ASP A 88 38.49 3.19 -12.13
C ASP A 88 38.32 4.60 -12.74
N TYR A 89 37.32 5.37 -12.32
CA TYR A 89 36.94 6.65 -12.96
C TYR A 89 37.17 7.89 -12.07
N GLY A 90 37.56 7.68 -10.81
CA GLY A 90 37.75 8.75 -9.84
C GLY A 90 36.45 9.31 -9.26
N ASN A 91 36.58 10.03 -8.15
CA ASN A 91 35.45 10.55 -7.37
C ASN A 91 34.54 11.50 -8.18
N ALA A 92 35.10 12.34 -9.04
CA ALA A 92 34.33 13.34 -9.80
C ALA A 92 33.36 12.69 -10.80
N ALA A 93 33.83 11.71 -11.58
CA ALA A 93 32.99 10.98 -12.53
C ALA A 93 31.91 10.16 -11.82
N TYR A 94 32.27 9.55 -10.69
CA TYR A 94 31.35 8.81 -9.83
C TYR A 94 30.18 9.68 -9.32
N PHE A 95 30.47 10.88 -8.79
CA PHE A 95 29.42 11.79 -8.34
C PHE A 95 28.57 12.30 -9.49
N SER A 96 29.18 12.66 -10.62
CA SER A 96 28.45 13.08 -11.82
C SER A 96 27.46 12.00 -12.28
N PHE A 97 27.89 10.74 -12.29
CA PHE A 97 27.03 9.60 -12.63
C PHE A 97 25.85 9.46 -11.67
N LEU A 98 26.08 9.49 -10.35
CA LEU A 98 25.02 9.38 -9.34
C LEU A 98 24.00 10.52 -9.43
N ILE A 99 24.45 11.75 -9.64
CA ILE A 99 23.58 12.92 -9.80
C ILE A 99 22.76 12.77 -11.09
N SER A 100 23.40 12.43 -12.21
CA SER A 100 22.71 12.22 -13.49
C SER A 100 21.68 11.11 -13.40
N PHE A 101 22.00 9.99 -12.74
CA PHE A 101 21.07 8.89 -12.53
C PHE A 101 19.87 9.32 -11.67
N THR A 102 20.12 10.07 -10.59
CA THR A 102 19.05 10.60 -9.72
C THR A 102 18.11 11.54 -10.49
N LEU A 103 18.67 12.42 -11.33
CA LEU A 103 17.90 13.33 -12.18
C LEU A 103 17.05 12.56 -13.19
N LEU A 104 17.59 11.52 -13.82
CA LEU A 104 16.84 10.65 -14.75
C LEU A 104 15.65 9.97 -14.06
N VAL A 105 15.86 9.41 -12.87
CA VAL A 105 14.79 8.77 -12.09
C VAL A 105 13.72 9.78 -11.68
N TYR A 106 14.11 11.02 -11.37
CA TYR A 106 13.16 12.09 -11.05
C TYR A 106 12.29 12.48 -12.24
N LEU A 107 12.91 12.70 -13.41
CA LEU A 107 12.19 13.01 -14.65
C LEU A 107 11.23 11.87 -15.04
N PHE A 108 11.69 10.62 -14.89
CA PHE A 108 10.84 9.45 -15.13
C PHE A 108 9.62 9.41 -14.19
N ASN A 109 9.80 9.73 -12.91
CA ASN A 109 8.69 9.81 -11.96
C ASN A 109 7.65 10.89 -12.36
N ILE A 110 8.12 12.09 -12.76
CA ILE A 110 7.24 13.16 -13.26
C ILE A 110 6.47 12.69 -14.49
N PHE A 111 7.16 12.06 -15.44
CA PHE A 111 6.55 11.55 -16.66
C PHE A 111 5.44 10.52 -16.35
N LEU A 112 5.69 9.58 -15.43
CA LEU A 112 4.69 8.62 -15.00
C LEU A 112 3.45 9.30 -14.39
N GLN A 113 3.63 10.30 -13.52
CA GLN A 113 2.51 11.02 -12.89
C GLN A 113 1.65 11.78 -13.91
N LEU A 114 2.29 12.42 -14.89
CA LEU A 114 1.60 13.08 -16.00
C LEU A 114 0.84 12.07 -16.87
N TYR A 115 1.47 10.94 -17.18
CA TYR A 115 0.88 9.89 -18.02
C TYR A 115 -0.34 9.25 -17.35
N ILE A 116 -0.29 8.96 -16.05
CA ILE A 116 -1.43 8.47 -15.26
C ILE A 116 -2.59 9.45 -15.32
N SER A 117 -2.30 10.74 -15.06
CA SER A 117 -3.32 11.80 -15.07
C SER A 117 -4.01 11.92 -16.43
N ARG A 118 -3.27 11.76 -17.53
CA ARG A 118 -3.83 11.77 -18.89
C ARG A 118 -4.68 10.53 -19.18
N THR A 119 -4.18 9.35 -18.83
CA THR A 119 -4.88 8.08 -19.06
C THR A 119 -6.17 7.99 -18.26
N GLU A 120 -6.18 8.49 -17.02
CA GLU A 120 -7.39 8.55 -16.19
C GLU A 120 -8.46 9.45 -16.82
N LYS A 121 -8.07 10.58 -17.41
CA LYS A 121 -9.02 11.48 -18.12
C LYS A 121 -9.59 10.84 -19.38
N LEU A 122 -8.74 10.20 -20.19
CA LEU A 122 -9.18 9.54 -21.42
C LEU A 122 -10.20 8.42 -21.14
N ASN A 123 -9.92 7.55 -20.17
CA ASN A 123 -10.82 6.46 -19.80
C ASN A 123 -12.14 6.95 -19.19
N LYS A 124 -12.14 8.10 -18.49
CA LYS A 124 -13.39 8.69 -17.97
C LYS A 124 -14.29 9.25 -19.07
N ASN A 125 -13.69 9.68 -20.18
CA ASN A 125 -14.40 10.27 -21.30
C ASN A 125 -14.94 9.22 -22.27
N SER A 126 -14.39 8.00 -22.27
CA SER A 126 -14.86 6.88 -23.11
C SER A 126 -16.09 6.15 -22.54
N LEU A 127 -16.71 6.66 -21.48
CA LEU A 127 -17.94 6.11 -20.95
C LEU A 127 -19.13 6.60 -21.80
N ASP A 128 -19.65 5.72 -22.64
CA ASP A 128 -20.72 6.07 -23.58
C ASP A 128 -22.13 5.92 -22.99
N SER A 129 -22.34 4.98 -22.06
CA SER A 129 -23.67 4.78 -21.45
C SER A 129 -23.85 5.50 -20.11
N ASP A 130 -25.10 5.85 -19.80
CA ASP A 130 -25.49 6.46 -18.52
C ASP A 130 -25.63 5.42 -17.39
N TRP A 131 -25.88 4.16 -17.77
CA TRP A 131 -26.11 3.04 -16.85
C TRP A 131 -25.36 1.79 -17.28
N TYR A 132 -24.73 1.13 -16.31
CA TYR A 132 -23.99 -0.11 -16.49
C TYR A 132 -24.62 -1.20 -15.64
N ARG A 133 -24.90 -2.35 -16.25
CA ARG A 133 -25.44 -3.53 -15.54
C ARG A 133 -24.32 -4.48 -15.15
N THR A 134 -24.42 -4.99 -13.93
CA THR A 134 -23.68 -6.17 -13.47
C THR A 134 -24.66 -7.24 -13.01
N LYS A 135 -24.13 -8.39 -12.59
CA LYS A 135 -24.93 -9.46 -11.96
C LYS A 135 -25.70 -8.98 -10.72
N TYR A 136 -25.25 -7.92 -10.06
CA TYR A 136 -25.76 -7.50 -8.75
C TYR A 136 -26.57 -6.20 -8.79
N GLY A 137 -26.62 -5.49 -9.92
CA GLY A 137 -27.39 -4.27 -10.02
C GLY A 137 -27.14 -3.41 -11.25
N LYS A 138 -27.80 -2.25 -11.28
CA LYS A 138 -27.58 -1.16 -12.25
C LYS A 138 -26.84 -0.04 -11.55
N TYR A 139 -25.76 0.42 -12.16
CA TYR A 139 -24.92 1.49 -11.63
C TYR A 139 -24.89 2.67 -12.59
N GLY A 140 -25.04 3.88 -12.05
CA GLY A 140 -24.93 5.11 -12.84
C GLY A 140 -23.48 5.44 -13.21
N LYS A 141 -23.31 6.19 -14.31
CA LYS A 141 -22.00 6.63 -14.85
C LYS A 141 -21.06 7.23 -13.79
N GLU A 142 -21.56 8.08 -12.90
CA GLU A 142 -20.74 8.72 -11.85
C GLU A 142 -20.21 7.72 -10.80
N PHE A 143 -20.98 6.69 -10.47
CA PHE A 143 -20.50 5.61 -9.62
C PHE A 143 -19.41 4.81 -10.34
N VAL A 144 -19.59 4.51 -11.63
CA VAL A 144 -18.59 3.76 -12.42
C VAL A 144 -17.27 4.53 -12.52
N LYS A 145 -17.30 5.84 -12.80
CA LYS A 145 -16.10 6.70 -12.79
C LYS A 145 -15.37 6.64 -11.44
N TYR A 146 -16.13 6.72 -10.35
CA TYR A 146 -15.58 6.66 -9.00
C TYR A 146 -15.01 5.27 -8.69
N ALA A 147 -15.74 4.21 -9.02
CA ALA A 147 -15.33 2.83 -8.82
C ALA A 147 -14.06 2.53 -9.60
N PHE A 148 -13.97 2.96 -10.87
CA PHE A 148 -12.77 2.81 -11.71
C PHE A 148 -11.52 3.43 -11.08
N LYS A 149 -11.60 4.70 -10.66
CA LYS A 149 -10.48 5.39 -10.02
C LYS A 149 -10.05 4.66 -8.73
N THR A 150 -11.03 4.28 -7.91
CA THR A 150 -10.78 3.65 -6.62
C THR A 150 -10.20 2.24 -6.79
N TYR A 151 -10.73 1.48 -7.75
CA TYR A 151 -10.35 0.10 -8.06
C TYR A 151 -8.97 0.01 -8.72
N SER A 152 -8.67 0.85 -9.72
CA SER A 152 -7.33 0.92 -10.33
C SER A 152 -6.26 1.31 -9.30
N GLY A 153 -6.58 2.24 -8.41
CA GLY A 153 -5.72 2.57 -7.27
C GLY A 153 -5.55 1.39 -6.29
N LEU A 154 -6.58 0.57 -6.08
CA LEU A 154 -6.52 -0.59 -5.20
C LEU A 154 -5.63 -1.69 -5.80
N ILE A 155 -5.71 -1.95 -7.10
CA ILE A 155 -4.82 -2.89 -7.80
C ILE A 155 -3.36 -2.46 -7.64
N GLY A 156 -3.07 -1.17 -7.86
CA GLY A 156 -1.71 -0.63 -7.70
C GLY A 156 -1.15 -0.83 -6.29
N ASP A 157 -1.97 -0.60 -5.26
CA ASP A 157 -1.56 -0.84 -3.87
C ASP A 157 -1.30 -2.33 -3.58
N ILE A 158 -2.14 -3.24 -4.11
CA ILE A 158 -1.94 -4.69 -3.96
C ILE A 158 -0.62 -5.11 -4.62
N MET A 159 -0.38 -4.69 -5.85
CA MET A 159 0.88 -4.95 -6.55
C MET A 159 2.09 -4.46 -5.75
N LEU A 160 1.99 -3.27 -5.15
CA LEU A 160 3.05 -2.68 -4.35
C LEU A 160 3.35 -3.51 -3.10
N VAL A 161 2.31 -3.95 -2.36
CA VAL A 161 2.48 -4.82 -1.18
C VAL A 161 3.09 -6.16 -1.56
N CYS A 162 2.59 -6.80 -2.62
CA CYS A 162 3.14 -8.08 -3.12
C CYS A 162 4.61 -7.95 -3.52
N MET A 163 4.95 -6.93 -4.32
CA MET A 163 6.34 -6.69 -4.74
C MET A 163 7.24 -6.38 -3.55
N SER A 164 6.74 -5.63 -2.56
CA SER A 164 7.50 -5.32 -1.34
C SER A 164 7.82 -6.58 -0.54
N ILE A 165 6.86 -7.50 -0.39
CA ILE A 165 7.08 -8.79 0.27
C ILE A 165 8.15 -9.60 -0.47
N VAL A 166 8.07 -9.69 -1.80
CA VAL A 166 9.07 -10.40 -2.61
C VAL A 166 10.47 -9.81 -2.39
N LEU A 167 10.59 -8.48 -2.44
CA LEU A 167 11.86 -7.79 -2.17
C LEU A 167 12.36 -8.03 -0.75
N PHE A 168 11.48 -8.05 0.25
CA PHE A 168 11.86 -8.38 1.63
C PHE A 168 12.41 -9.80 1.75
N VAL A 169 11.81 -10.79 1.09
CA VAL A 169 12.33 -12.16 1.09
C VAL A 169 13.75 -12.20 0.53
N PHE A 170 14.04 -11.44 -0.53
CA PHE A 170 15.39 -11.38 -1.11
C PHE A 170 16.43 -10.68 -0.22
N ILE A 171 16.02 -9.64 0.54
CA ILE A 171 16.97 -8.88 1.37
C ILE A 171 17.14 -9.51 2.76
N SER A 172 16.04 -9.87 3.42
CA SER A 172 16.03 -10.54 4.72
C SER A 172 14.73 -11.36 4.89
N PRO A 173 14.80 -12.70 4.75
CA PRO A 173 13.67 -13.58 4.97
C PRO A 173 13.04 -13.43 6.37
N ILE A 174 13.88 -13.20 7.39
CA ILE A 174 13.44 -12.99 8.79
C ILE A 174 12.56 -11.75 8.88
N PHE A 175 13.01 -10.62 8.31
CA PHE A 175 12.21 -9.40 8.29
C PHE A 175 10.90 -9.60 7.53
N SER A 176 10.94 -10.31 6.40
CA SER A 176 9.74 -10.59 5.60
C SER A 176 8.65 -11.31 6.41
N LEU A 177 9.02 -12.31 7.22
CA LEU A 177 8.08 -13.00 8.10
C LEU A 177 7.46 -12.06 9.14
N PHE A 178 8.28 -11.26 9.83
CA PHE A 178 7.78 -10.27 10.78
C PHE A 178 6.86 -9.25 10.12
N PHE A 179 7.22 -8.80 8.91
CA PHE A 179 6.41 -7.87 8.14
C PHE A 179 5.04 -8.48 7.78
N ILE A 180 5.00 -9.69 7.21
CA ILE A 180 3.76 -10.38 6.86
C ILE A 180 2.87 -10.57 8.11
N LEU A 181 3.45 -11.04 9.22
CA LEU A 181 2.71 -11.25 10.47
C LEU A 181 2.13 -9.93 11.02
N SER A 182 2.91 -8.86 10.94
CA SER A 182 2.47 -7.51 11.34
C SER A 182 1.33 -7.02 10.46
N GLN A 183 1.41 -7.20 9.14
CA GLN A 183 0.34 -6.82 8.20
C GLN A 183 -0.95 -7.63 8.40
N ILE A 184 -0.84 -8.94 8.67
CA ILE A 184 -2.01 -9.79 8.99
C ILE A 184 -2.66 -9.31 10.29
N THR A 185 -1.86 -9.08 11.34
CA THR A 185 -2.37 -8.56 12.62
C THR A 185 -3.04 -7.20 12.43
N TYR A 186 -2.43 -6.29 11.66
CA TYR A 186 -3.01 -5.00 11.30
C TYR A 186 -4.36 -5.14 10.61
N LEU A 187 -4.47 -6.01 9.59
CA LEU A 187 -5.74 -6.28 8.91
C LEU A 187 -6.82 -6.78 9.86
N ILE A 188 -6.48 -7.71 10.76
CA ILE A 188 -7.41 -8.27 11.74
C ILE A 188 -7.93 -7.16 12.66
N ILE A 189 -7.02 -6.38 13.26
CA ILE A 189 -7.37 -5.30 14.19
C ILE A 189 -8.15 -4.21 13.48
N ALA A 190 -7.69 -3.73 12.32
CA ALA A 190 -8.36 -2.67 11.58
C ALA A 190 -9.79 -3.09 11.19
N LYS A 191 -9.98 -4.30 10.66
CA LYS A 191 -11.33 -4.78 10.33
C LYS A 191 -12.21 -4.96 11.55
N TYR A 192 -11.68 -5.49 12.63
CA TYR A 192 -12.46 -5.78 13.84
C TYR A 192 -12.83 -4.51 14.62
N PHE A 193 -11.90 -3.57 14.79
CA PHE A 193 -12.12 -2.37 15.60
C PHE A 193 -12.65 -1.17 14.82
N ILE A 194 -12.18 -0.95 13.59
CA ILE A 194 -12.48 0.29 12.86
C ILE A 194 -13.68 0.08 11.92
N PHE A 195 -13.70 -1.02 11.17
CA PHE A 195 -14.69 -1.25 10.11
C PHE A 195 -15.89 -2.11 10.53
N THR A 196 -15.99 -2.49 11.81
CA THR A 196 -17.11 -3.30 12.35
C THR A 196 -18.12 -2.42 13.07
N ASP A 197 -19.08 -1.84 12.34
CA ASP A 197 -20.32 -1.17 12.83
C ASP A 197 -20.27 -0.58 14.27
N ASN A 198 -19.14 0.01 14.65
CA ASN A 198 -18.76 0.40 16.01
C ASN A 198 -19.56 -0.30 17.12
N LYS A 199 -19.51 -1.63 17.25
CA LYS A 199 -20.31 -2.32 18.28
C LYS A 199 -20.03 -1.78 19.71
N TYR A 200 -18.88 -1.14 19.91
CA TYR A 200 -18.45 -0.53 21.17
C TYR A 200 -18.50 1.01 21.19
N ASP A 201 -19.01 1.65 20.13
CA ASP A 201 -18.99 3.11 19.95
C ASP A 201 -17.62 3.77 20.18
N PHE A 202 -16.54 3.02 19.92
CA PHE A 202 -15.18 3.42 20.27
C PHE A 202 -14.74 4.67 19.51
N LEU A 203 -15.05 4.74 18.21
CA LEU A 203 -14.76 5.91 17.39
C LEU A 203 -15.63 7.12 17.77
N GLY A 204 -16.90 6.89 18.16
CA GLY A 204 -17.81 7.94 18.62
C GLY A 204 -17.32 8.59 19.91
N ARG A 205 -16.89 7.78 20.88
CA ARG A 205 -16.30 8.27 22.15
C ARG A 205 -15.02 9.06 21.95
N LEU A 206 -14.20 8.67 20.98
CA LEU A 206 -12.94 9.34 20.66
C LEU A 206 -13.10 10.52 19.67
N HIS A 207 -14.31 10.77 19.15
CA HIS A 207 -14.57 11.77 18.10
C HIS A 207 -13.64 11.63 16.87
N LEU A 208 -13.29 10.39 16.51
CA LEU A 208 -12.40 10.10 15.39
C LEU A 208 -13.17 9.61 14.16
N ASP A 209 -12.85 10.16 12.99
CA ASP A 209 -13.30 9.57 11.72
C ASP A 209 -12.60 8.23 11.45
N VAL A 210 -13.25 7.35 10.70
CA VAL A 210 -12.73 6.04 10.29
C VAL A 210 -11.36 6.17 9.62
N ASN A 211 -11.17 7.19 8.78
CA ASN A 211 -9.90 7.43 8.10
C ASN A 211 -8.78 7.88 9.06
N GLN A 212 -9.13 8.67 10.07
CA GLN A 212 -8.19 9.15 11.09
C GLN A 212 -7.77 8.01 12.00
N ALA A 213 -8.72 7.22 12.50
CA ALA A 213 -8.44 6.04 13.30
C ALA A 213 -7.56 5.03 12.55
N ASN A 214 -7.83 4.81 11.27
CA ASN A 214 -7.00 3.91 10.45
C ASN A 214 -5.58 4.47 10.24
N THR A 215 -5.44 5.81 10.18
CA THR A 215 -4.13 6.46 10.09
C THR A 215 -3.32 6.32 11.37
N LEU A 216 -3.96 6.52 12.53
CA LEU A 216 -3.32 6.32 13.84
C LEU A 216 -2.89 4.86 14.00
N LEU A 217 -3.78 3.91 13.72
CA LEU A 217 -3.48 2.48 13.82
C LEU A 217 -2.32 2.08 12.90
N SER A 218 -2.34 2.54 11.65
CA SER A 218 -1.25 2.30 10.68
C SER A 218 0.08 2.90 11.16
N GLY A 219 0.07 4.07 11.82
CA GLY A 219 1.24 4.68 12.44
C GLY A 219 1.81 3.82 13.58
N THR A 220 0.97 3.32 14.47
CA THR A 220 1.39 2.42 15.55
C THR A 220 1.98 1.12 15.00
N PHE A 221 1.36 0.53 13.97
CA PHE A 221 1.90 -0.68 13.33
C PHE A 221 3.22 -0.42 12.59
N PHE A 222 3.42 0.77 12.03
CA PHE A 222 4.71 1.13 11.46
C PHE A 222 5.83 1.14 12.51
N LEU A 223 5.56 1.56 13.75
CA LEU A 223 6.54 1.46 14.84
C LEU A 223 6.90 0.01 15.16
N VAL A 224 5.93 -0.91 15.13
CA VAL A 224 6.20 -2.35 15.31
C VAL A 224 7.08 -2.88 14.19
N ILE A 225 6.82 -2.49 12.95
CA ILE A 225 7.64 -2.86 11.78
C ILE A 225 9.04 -2.26 11.87
N PHE A 226 9.18 -1.04 12.37
CA PHE A 226 10.48 -0.41 12.60
C PHE A 226 11.28 -1.17 13.67
N SER A 227 10.66 -1.54 14.78
CA SER A 227 11.30 -2.35 15.83
C SER A 227 11.73 -3.73 15.31
N SER A 228 10.90 -4.40 14.49
CA SER A 228 11.28 -5.68 13.89
C SER A 228 12.41 -5.56 12.88
N LEU A 229 12.53 -4.42 12.19
CA LEU A 229 13.67 -4.09 11.34
C LEU A 229 14.95 -3.97 12.15
N LEU A 230 14.93 -3.31 13.31
CA LEU A 230 16.10 -3.21 14.19
C LEU A 230 16.55 -4.58 14.68
N VAL A 231 15.61 -5.45 15.08
CA VAL A 231 15.92 -6.83 15.48
C VAL A 231 16.53 -7.60 14.30
N SER A 232 15.93 -7.51 13.11
CA SER A 232 16.42 -8.20 11.91
C SER A 232 17.79 -7.68 11.46
N TYR A 233 18.03 -6.38 11.59
CA TYR A 233 19.33 -5.76 11.29
C TYR A 233 20.45 -6.33 12.17
N ASN A 234 20.20 -6.45 13.48
CA ASN A 234 21.18 -7.00 14.42
C ASN A 234 21.45 -8.49 14.18
N ILE A 235 20.44 -9.27 13.80
CA ILE A 235 20.58 -10.72 13.60
C ILE A 235 21.18 -11.06 12.23
N SER A 236 20.73 -10.40 11.16
CA SER A 236 21.06 -10.78 9.78
C SER A 236 22.26 -10.03 9.19
N SER A 237 22.97 -9.20 9.98
CA SER A 237 24.12 -8.38 9.54
C SER A 237 23.86 -7.64 8.22
N MET A 238 22.64 -7.09 8.07
CA MET A 238 22.24 -6.40 6.84
C MET A 238 23.10 -5.16 6.61
N SER A 239 23.45 -4.87 5.36
CA SER A 239 24.11 -3.59 5.05
C SER A 239 23.20 -2.41 5.43
N ALA A 240 23.79 -1.30 5.89
CA ALA A 240 23.04 -0.10 6.25
C ALA A 240 22.14 0.41 5.10
N GLY A 241 22.64 0.38 3.86
CA GLY A 241 21.86 0.73 2.68
C GLY A 241 20.67 -0.20 2.44
N GLY A 242 20.81 -1.50 2.72
CA GLY A 242 19.72 -2.47 2.67
C GLY A 242 18.67 -2.21 3.74
N ALA A 243 19.09 -1.90 4.98
CA ALA A 243 18.18 -1.57 6.07
C ALA A 243 17.33 -0.33 5.77
N ILE A 244 17.94 0.73 5.21
CA ILE A 244 17.22 1.95 4.82
C ILE A 244 16.24 1.66 3.67
N LEU A 245 16.64 0.87 2.68
CA LEU A 245 15.76 0.47 1.59
C LEU A 245 14.54 -0.28 2.11
N VAL A 246 14.75 -1.25 2.99
CA VAL A 246 13.69 -2.03 3.63
C VAL A 246 12.77 -1.14 4.48
N LEU A 247 13.33 -0.18 5.21
CA LEU A 247 12.56 0.79 5.98
C LEU A 247 11.63 1.63 5.10
N LEU A 248 12.14 2.19 4.01
CA LEU A 248 11.34 2.98 3.07
C LEU A 248 10.27 2.12 2.39
N LEU A 249 10.64 0.92 1.95
CA LEU A 249 9.71 0.00 1.29
C LEU A 249 8.59 -0.42 2.25
N SER A 250 8.94 -0.70 3.51
CA SER A 250 7.97 -1.11 4.53
C SER A 250 7.01 0.02 4.91
N ARG A 251 7.50 1.26 4.95
CA ARG A 251 6.64 2.45 5.12
C ARG A 251 5.62 2.58 3.99
N ILE A 252 6.06 2.40 2.75
CA ILE A 252 5.20 2.52 1.58
C ILE A 252 4.21 1.37 1.49
N ALA A 253 4.66 0.14 1.73
CA ALA A 253 3.78 -1.02 1.78
C ALA A 253 2.73 -0.90 2.90
N ASN A 254 3.10 -0.37 4.08
CA ASN A 254 2.16 -0.11 5.17
C ASN A 254 1.12 0.97 4.78
N ASN A 255 1.55 2.04 4.10
CA ASN A 255 0.64 3.05 3.56
C ASN A 255 -0.29 2.49 2.48
N ALA A 256 0.21 1.60 1.62
CA ALA A 256 -0.60 0.90 0.62
C ALA A 256 -1.65 0.00 1.29
N MET A 257 -1.28 -0.74 2.34
CA MET A 257 -2.25 -1.55 3.08
C MET A 257 -3.36 -0.71 3.73
N LYS A 258 -3.01 0.41 4.36
CA LYS A 258 -3.98 1.39 4.87
C LYS A 258 -4.91 1.90 3.76
N SER A 259 -4.33 2.24 2.62
CA SER A 259 -5.05 2.74 1.45
C SER A 259 -6.04 1.70 0.88
N ILE A 260 -5.65 0.41 0.81
CA ILE A 260 -6.53 -0.69 0.38
C ILE A 260 -7.78 -0.74 1.28
N LEU A 261 -7.61 -0.73 2.60
CA LEU A 261 -8.73 -0.77 3.54
C LEU A 261 -9.68 0.44 3.37
N ASN A 262 -9.12 1.64 3.24
CA ASN A 262 -9.91 2.86 3.04
C ASN A 262 -10.68 2.81 1.70
N LYS A 263 -10.03 2.36 0.62
CA LYS A 263 -10.65 2.24 -0.71
C LYS A 263 -11.79 1.23 -0.71
N ILE A 264 -11.61 0.05 -0.11
CA ILE A 264 -12.67 -0.97 0.05
C ILE A 264 -13.85 -0.40 0.84
N TYR A 265 -13.58 0.25 1.98
CA TYR A 265 -14.62 0.87 2.80
C TYR A 265 -15.38 1.96 2.04
N ALA A 266 -14.68 2.79 1.28
CA ALA A 266 -15.28 3.88 0.53
C ALA A 266 -16.19 3.37 -0.60
N ILE A 267 -15.82 2.26 -1.27
CA ILE A 267 -16.70 1.57 -2.24
C ILE A 267 -17.95 1.04 -1.53
N LYS A 268 -17.80 0.31 -0.43
CA LYS A 268 -18.94 -0.20 0.35
C LYS A 268 -19.90 0.88 0.81
N LYS A 269 -19.36 1.99 1.32
CA LYS A 269 -20.15 3.13 1.82
C LYS A 269 -20.96 3.78 0.69
N LYS A 270 -20.41 3.88 -0.51
CA LYS A 270 -21.16 4.38 -1.68
C LYS A 270 -22.19 3.37 -2.19
N LEU A 271 -21.88 2.09 -2.15
CA LEU A 271 -22.80 1.03 -2.61
C LEU A 271 -24.03 0.91 -1.70
N LYS A 272 -23.90 1.15 -0.38
CA LYS A 272 -25.05 1.23 0.55
C LYS A 272 -25.97 2.45 0.34
N ARG A 273 -25.53 3.47 -0.41
CA ARG A 273 -26.30 4.69 -0.67
C ARG A 273 -27.08 4.65 -1.99
N LEU A 274 -26.79 3.65 -2.82
CA LEU A 274 -27.51 3.34 -4.06
C LEU A 274 -28.62 2.34 -3.73
#